data_AF-A0A0E0J972-F1
#
_entry.id   AF-A0A0E0J972-F1
#
_cell.length_a   1.000
_cell.length_b   1.000
_cell.length_c   1.000
_cell.angle_alpha   90.00
_cell.angle_beta   90.00
_cell.angle_gamma   90.00
#
_symmetry.space_group_name_H-M   'P 1'
#
loop_
_entity.id
_entity.type
_entity.pdbx_description
1 polymer ?
#
loop_
_entity_poly.entity_id
_entity_poly.type
_entity_poly.pdbx_seq_one_letter_code
_entity_poly.pdbx_strand_id
1 'polypeptide(L)'
;MAAWNTSILLPPPPPLLSRAAVATPALNPYPLRLHHRHPQKPLCLPSESYPADTDADASSASLDSRPRRIALFVEPSPFAYVSGYKNRFQNFIKYLREMGDEVIVITTHEGVPQEFYGAKLIGSWSFPCPWYQKVPLSLALSPRIIGEVARFKPDIIHASSPGIMVFGALIIAKLLCVPLVMSYHTHVPIYIPRYTFSWLVKPMWLIIKFLHRAADLTLVPSVAIGKDLQAARVTAANKIRLWNKGVDSESFHPRFRNDEMRARLTNGEPEKPLILYVGRLGVEKSLDFLKR
;
A
#
# COMPACT_ATOMS: atom_id res chain seq x y z
N MET A 1 33.61 -13.15 22.53
CA MET A 1 32.65 -13.25 23.65
C MET A 1 31.65 -12.11 23.53
N ALA A 2 30.41 -12.36 23.95
CA ALA A 2 29.17 -11.55 23.79
C ALA A 2 28.43 -11.75 22.45
N ALA A 3 27.71 -12.88 22.38
CA ALA A 3 26.71 -13.21 21.38
C ALA A 3 25.39 -12.49 21.70
N TRP A 4 24.75 -11.86 20.70
CA TRP A 4 23.39 -11.35 20.82
C TRP A 4 22.41 -12.42 20.37
N ASN A 5 21.94 -13.20 21.34
CA ASN A 5 20.92 -14.23 21.21
C ASN A 5 19.57 -13.59 21.59
N THR A 6 18.66 -13.42 20.65
CA THR A 6 17.27 -13.02 20.94
C THR A 6 16.31 -14.11 20.46
N SER A 7 16.40 -15.25 21.13
CA SER A 7 15.29 -16.22 21.22
C SER A 7 14.16 -15.58 22.01
N ILE A 8 13.07 -15.21 21.33
CA ILE A 8 11.84 -14.77 21.97
C ILE A 8 11.06 -16.02 22.39
N LEU A 9 11.26 -16.44 23.64
CA LEU A 9 10.35 -17.34 24.34
C LEU A 9 9.09 -16.56 24.73
N LEU A 10 7.93 -16.98 24.20
CA LEU A 10 6.62 -16.55 24.68
C LEU A 10 6.13 -17.54 25.77
N PRO A 11 5.36 -17.07 26.77
CA PRO A 11 4.84 -17.92 27.84
C PRO A 11 3.80 -18.94 27.32
N PRO A 12 3.60 -20.07 28.02
CA PRO A 12 2.65 -21.11 27.61
C PRO A 12 1.19 -20.61 27.66
N PRO A 13 0.29 -21.19 26.83
CA PRO A 13 -1.13 -20.81 26.79
C PRO A 13 -1.85 -21.19 28.10
N PRO A 14 -2.91 -20.45 28.48
CA PRO A 14 -3.75 -20.81 29.63
C PRO A 14 -4.51 -22.13 29.38
N PRO A 15 -4.85 -22.88 30.43
CA PRO A 15 -5.54 -24.17 30.30
C PRO A 15 -6.96 -24.00 29.74
N LEU A 16 -7.34 -24.93 28.86
CA LEU A 16 -8.67 -25.05 28.28
C LEU A 16 -9.69 -25.41 29.37
N LEU A 17 -10.63 -24.51 29.64
CA LEU A 17 -11.83 -24.82 30.41
C LEU A 17 -12.76 -25.72 29.57
N SER A 18 -13.22 -26.78 30.23
CA SER A 18 -14.00 -27.87 29.67
C SER A 18 -15.40 -27.44 29.24
N ARG A 19 -15.90 -28.17 28.23
CA ARG A 19 -17.28 -28.15 27.73
C ARG A 19 -18.30 -28.24 28.86
N ALA A 20 -19.18 -27.25 28.96
CA ALA A 20 -20.49 -27.39 29.59
C ALA A 20 -21.57 -27.32 28.51
N ALA A 21 -22.44 -28.32 28.51
CA ALA A 21 -23.58 -28.47 27.62
C ALA A 21 -24.60 -27.34 27.84
N VAL A 22 -25.14 -26.81 26.75
CA VAL A 22 -26.36 -25.98 26.80
C VAL A 22 -27.38 -26.59 25.84
N ALA A 23 -28.54 -26.87 26.41
CA ALA A 23 -29.67 -27.57 25.83
C ALA A 23 -30.33 -26.78 24.69
N THR A 24 -30.81 -27.53 23.71
CA THR A 24 -31.79 -27.13 22.71
C THR A 24 -33.15 -26.84 23.35
N PRO A 25 -33.90 -25.86 22.82
CA PRO A 25 -35.31 -26.14 22.56
C PRO A 25 -35.72 -25.78 21.13
N ALA A 26 -36.78 -26.44 20.70
CA ALA A 26 -37.29 -26.50 19.33
C ALA A 26 -38.38 -25.46 19.03
N LEU A 27 -38.53 -25.18 17.73
CA LEU A 27 -39.73 -24.79 16.96
C LEU A 27 -40.40 -23.42 17.23
N ASN A 28 -40.51 -22.58 16.19
CA ASN A 28 -41.70 -22.52 15.32
C ASN A 28 -41.46 -21.57 14.10
N PRO A 29 -42.00 -21.85 12.89
CA PRO A 29 -41.80 -21.04 11.69
C PRO A 29 -43.01 -20.13 11.42
N TYR A 30 -42.76 -18.87 11.06
CA TYR A 30 -43.76 -18.01 10.39
C TYR A 30 -43.11 -17.23 9.25
N PRO A 31 -43.73 -17.18 8.05
CA PRO A 31 -43.21 -16.47 6.91
C PRO A 31 -43.69 -15.01 6.92
N LEU A 32 -42.76 -14.05 6.94
CA LEU A 32 -43.09 -12.64 6.69
C LEU A 32 -42.73 -12.29 5.24
N ARG A 33 -43.75 -12.27 4.38
CA ARG A 33 -43.75 -11.52 3.12
C ARG A 33 -43.90 -10.03 3.45
N LEU A 34 -42.94 -9.21 3.05
CA LEU A 34 -43.10 -7.78 2.90
C LEU A 34 -42.59 -7.36 1.53
N HIS A 35 -43.53 -7.07 0.62
CA HIS A 35 -43.30 -6.17 -0.50
C HIS A 35 -43.28 -4.74 0.03
N HIS A 36 -42.21 -3.97 -0.21
CA HIS A 36 -42.29 -2.69 -0.93
C HIS A 36 -40.96 -1.91 -0.91
N ARG A 37 -40.50 -1.61 -2.13
CA ARG A 37 -39.83 -0.38 -2.59
C ARG A 37 -38.78 0.26 -1.67
N HIS A 38 -37.50 0.04 -2.03
CA HIS A 38 -36.46 1.06 -1.84
C HIS A 38 -36.26 1.85 -3.16
N PRO A 39 -36.04 3.17 -3.07
CA PRO A 39 -35.93 4.07 -4.22
C PRO A 39 -34.67 3.78 -5.03
N GLN A 40 -34.81 3.86 -6.35
CA GLN A 40 -33.68 3.77 -7.28
C GLN A 40 -32.66 4.88 -6.97
N LYS A 41 -31.42 4.48 -6.66
CA LYS A 41 -30.26 5.37 -6.73
C LYS A 41 -30.08 5.81 -8.19
N PRO A 42 -29.72 7.07 -8.49
CA PRO A 42 -29.25 7.42 -9.81
C PRO A 42 -27.96 6.62 -10.07
N LEU A 43 -28.06 5.73 -11.04
CA LEU A 43 -26.98 4.93 -11.58
C LEU A 43 -26.03 5.89 -12.30
N CYS A 44 -24.86 6.19 -11.73
CA CYS A 44 -23.77 6.80 -12.49
C CYS A 44 -23.42 5.82 -13.61
N LEU A 45 -23.81 6.18 -14.83
CA LEU A 45 -23.49 5.44 -16.04
C LEU A 45 -21.96 5.37 -16.18
N PRO A 46 -21.38 4.22 -16.57
CA PRO A 46 -19.98 4.17 -16.94
C PRO A 46 -19.74 5.10 -18.12
N SER A 47 -18.77 6.00 -18.00
CA SER A 47 -18.20 6.70 -19.14
C SER A 47 -17.60 5.69 -20.12
N GLU A 48 -17.62 6.08 -21.39
CA GLU A 48 -17.35 5.28 -22.58
C GLU A 48 -16.09 4.41 -22.51
N SER A 49 -16.19 3.28 -23.22
CA SER A 49 -15.14 2.29 -23.44
C SER A 49 -13.83 2.91 -23.95
N TYR A 50 -12.73 2.67 -23.24
CA TYR A 50 -11.38 2.88 -23.78
C TYR A 50 -11.04 1.77 -24.79
N PRO A 51 -10.64 2.08 -26.03
CA PRO A 51 -10.20 1.09 -26.98
C PRO A 51 -8.88 0.43 -26.54
N ALA A 52 -8.74 -0.83 -26.90
CA ALA A 52 -7.54 -1.64 -26.72
C ALA A 52 -6.42 -1.16 -27.65
N ASP A 53 -5.19 -1.42 -27.21
CA ASP A 53 -3.92 -0.97 -27.78
C ASP A 53 -3.85 -1.02 -29.33
N THR A 54 -3.59 0.14 -29.92
CA THR A 54 -2.91 0.28 -31.21
C THR A 54 -1.86 1.35 -31.04
N ASP A 55 -0.64 1.06 -31.47
CA ASP A 55 0.51 1.96 -31.48
C ASP A 55 0.10 3.33 -32.06
N ALA A 56 -0.03 4.32 -31.18
CA ALA A 56 -0.39 5.68 -31.55
C ALA A 56 0.67 6.63 -31.02
N ASP A 57 1.19 7.43 -31.95
CA ASP A 57 2.23 8.42 -31.82
C ASP A 57 2.28 9.14 -30.47
N ALA A 58 3.49 9.20 -29.93
CA ALA A 58 3.88 10.10 -28.85
C ALA A 58 3.89 11.56 -29.38
N SER A 59 2.73 12.13 -29.67
CA SER A 59 2.62 13.58 -29.83
C SER A 59 1.23 14.10 -29.40
N SER A 60 1.25 15.07 -28.48
CA SER A 60 0.16 15.97 -28.09
C SER A 60 -1.00 15.45 -27.20
N ALA A 61 -0.67 15.07 -25.97
CA ALA A 61 -1.57 15.38 -24.85
C ALA A 61 -1.02 16.63 -24.15
N SER A 62 -1.55 17.81 -24.45
CA SER A 62 -1.28 19.00 -23.65
C SER A 62 -1.89 18.76 -22.26
N LEU A 63 -1.07 18.29 -21.33
CA LEU A 63 -1.45 18.15 -19.93
C LEU A 63 -1.84 19.56 -19.45
N ASP A 64 -3.11 19.70 -19.09
CA ASP A 64 -3.74 20.90 -18.54
C ASP A 64 -2.74 21.67 -17.66
N SER A 65 -2.43 22.92 -18.00
CA SER A 65 -1.31 23.70 -17.45
C SER A 65 -1.50 24.14 -15.99
N ARG A 66 -2.60 23.69 -15.35
CA ARG A 66 -2.89 23.98 -13.95
C ARG A 66 -2.25 22.93 -13.04
N PRO A 67 -1.67 23.35 -11.90
CA PRO A 67 -1.28 22.43 -10.82
C PRO A 67 -2.41 21.47 -10.49
N ARG A 68 -2.12 20.17 -10.41
CA ARG A 68 -3.10 19.21 -9.89
C ARG A 68 -3.03 19.19 -8.38
N ARG A 69 -4.17 19.03 -7.73
CA ARG A 69 -4.25 18.86 -6.28
C ARG A 69 -4.38 17.38 -5.96
N ILE A 70 -3.35 16.82 -5.34
CA ILE A 70 -3.22 15.40 -5.09
C ILE A 70 -3.25 15.15 -3.58
N ALA A 71 -4.24 14.36 -3.13
CA ALA A 71 -4.29 13.91 -1.74
C ALA A 71 -3.75 12.48 -1.64
N LEU A 72 -2.63 12.32 -0.94
CA LEU A 72 -1.98 11.04 -0.71
C LEU A 72 -2.39 10.47 0.64
N PHE A 73 -2.86 9.23 0.69
CA PHE A 73 -3.11 8.47 1.91
C PHE A 73 -2.08 7.34 2.00
N VAL A 74 -1.13 7.47 2.92
CA VAL A 74 0.03 6.58 2.99
C VAL A 74 0.09 5.90 4.36
N GLU A 75 -0.01 4.57 4.36
CA GLU A 75 0.13 3.73 5.54
C GLU A 75 1.04 2.53 5.21
N PRO A 76 2.08 2.23 6.00
CA PRO A 76 2.56 2.98 7.17
C PRO A 76 3.24 4.31 6.78
N SER A 77 3.50 5.19 7.76
CA SER A 77 4.14 6.48 7.49
C SER A 77 5.49 6.35 6.78
N PRO A 78 5.71 7.08 5.66
CA PRO A 78 7.00 7.08 4.98
C PRO A 78 8.07 7.87 5.75
N PHE A 79 7.75 8.43 6.93
CA PHE A 79 8.67 9.18 7.78
C PHE A 79 9.11 8.39 9.02
N ALA A 80 8.45 7.28 9.35
CA ALA A 80 8.70 6.54 10.59
C ALA A 80 9.79 5.46 10.46
N TYR A 81 9.96 4.82 9.29
CA TYR A 81 10.84 3.65 9.12
C TYR A 81 11.77 3.73 7.93
N VAL A 82 12.96 3.12 8.05
CA VAL A 82 13.91 2.95 6.94
C VAL A 82 13.48 1.78 6.07
N SER A 83 13.00 2.07 4.86
CA SER A 83 12.59 1.05 3.89
C SER A 83 12.57 1.61 2.46
N GLY A 84 12.56 0.73 1.45
CA GLY A 84 12.33 1.14 0.06
C GLY A 84 10.93 1.77 -0.15
N TYR A 85 9.97 1.46 0.73
CA TYR A 85 8.65 2.07 0.73
C TYR A 85 8.72 3.57 1.09
N LYS A 86 9.48 3.91 2.13
CA LYS A 86 9.80 5.31 2.48
C LYS A 86 10.38 6.06 1.30
N ASN A 87 11.47 5.54 0.71
CA ASN A 87 12.16 6.23 -0.40
C ASN A 87 11.23 6.45 -1.60
N ARG A 88 10.38 5.45 -1.91
CA ARG A 88 9.40 5.56 -2.99
C ARG A 88 8.44 6.72 -2.78
N PHE A 89 7.80 6.80 -1.61
CA PHE A 89 6.79 7.84 -1.37
C PHE A 89 7.42 9.21 -1.13
N GLN A 90 8.58 9.30 -0.49
CA GLN A 90 9.30 10.57 -0.36
C GLN A 90 9.73 11.12 -1.72
N ASN A 91 10.32 10.30 -2.59
CA ASN A 91 10.65 10.73 -3.95
C ASN A 91 9.40 11.05 -4.76
N PHE A 92 8.32 10.28 -4.59
CA PHE A 92 7.06 10.58 -5.27
C PHE A 92 6.51 11.95 -4.88
N ILE A 93 6.46 12.28 -3.59
CA ILE A 93 6.03 13.60 -3.10
C ILE A 93 6.95 14.69 -3.66
N LYS A 94 8.27 14.51 -3.57
CA LYS A 94 9.26 15.45 -4.10
C LYS A 94 9.00 15.75 -5.58
N TYR A 95 8.91 14.72 -6.42
CA TYR A 95 8.75 14.89 -7.86
C TYR A 95 7.38 15.46 -8.26
N LEU A 96 6.29 15.12 -7.55
CA LEU A 96 5.00 15.80 -7.75
C LEU A 96 5.13 17.30 -7.51
N ARG A 97 5.79 17.69 -6.41
CA ARG A 97 6.01 19.09 -6.06
C ARG A 97 6.91 19.81 -7.05
N GLU A 98 7.97 19.17 -7.54
CA GLU A 98 8.86 19.71 -8.57
C GLU A 98 8.16 19.88 -9.93
N MET A 99 7.20 19.02 -10.25
CA MET A 99 6.33 19.19 -11.44
C MET A 99 5.28 20.30 -11.28
N GLY A 100 5.21 20.94 -10.11
CA GLY A 100 4.29 22.03 -9.81
C GLY A 100 2.95 21.60 -9.22
N ASP A 101 2.74 20.30 -8.95
CA ASP A 101 1.50 19.81 -8.34
C ASP A 101 1.38 20.25 -6.87
N GLU A 102 0.16 20.49 -6.42
CA GLU A 102 -0.16 20.69 -5.02
C GLU A 102 -0.40 19.34 -4.34
N VAL A 103 0.23 19.11 -3.18
CA VAL A 103 0.17 17.82 -2.50
C VAL A 103 -0.16 17.98 -1.02
N ILE A 104 -1.14 17.19 -0.57
CA ILE A 104 -1.35 16.92 0.86
C ILE A 104 -1.11 15.44 1.14
N VAL A 105 -0.52 15.12 2.28
CA VAL A 105 -0.22 13.75 2.70
C VAL A 105 -0.87 13.44 4.02
N ILE A 106 -1.74 12.44 4.03
CA ILE A 106 -2.40 11.90 5.21
C ILE A 106 -1.68 10.60 5.55
N THR A 107 -1.20 10.49 6.79
CA THR A 107 -0.37 9.36 7.23
C THR A 107 -0.51 9.16 8.74
N THR A 108 -0.04 8.03 9.29
CA THR A 108 -0.04 7.77 10.74
C THR A 108 0.83 8.80 11.48
N HIS A 109 0.34 9.34 12.60
CA HIS A 109 0.89 10.53 13.28
C HIS A 109 2.37 10.48 13.73
N GLU A 110 2.94 9.31 13.99
CA GLU A 110 4.27 9.19 14.57
C GLU A 110 5.38 9.69 13.62
N GLY A 111 6.19 10.65 14.09
CA GLY A 111 7.36 11.16 13.36
C GLY A 111 7.06 11.97 12.09
N VAL A 112 5.80 12.40 11.90
CA VAL A 112 5.38 13.12 10.70
C VAL A 112 5.78 14.60 10.79
N PRO A 113 6.59 15.14 9.86
CA PRO A 113 6.88 16.57 9.80
C PRO A 113 5.63 17.36 9.41
N GLN A 114 5.59 18.68 9.63
CA GLN A 114 4.46 19.50 9.18
C GLN A 114 4.43 19.68 7.65
N GLU A 115 5.61 19.74 7.05
CA GLU A 115 5.81 19.96 5.62
C GLU A 115 6.96 19.08 5.08
N PHE A 116 6.86 18.68 3.81
CA PHE A 116 7.93 17.99 3.08
C PHE A 116 7.93 18.46 1.62
N TYR A 117 8.97 19.18 1.20
CA TYR A 117 9.08 19.76 -0.16
C TYR A 117 7.85 20.60 -0.56
N GLY A 118 7.28 21.39 0.37
CA GLY A 118 6.07 22.17 0.11
C GLY A 118 4.75 21.37 0.17
N ALA A 119 4.80 20.04 0.36
CA ALA A 119 3.60 19.26 0.62
C ALA A 119 3.20 19.36 2.09
N LYS A 120 1.93 19.65 2.37
CA LYS A 120 1.40 19.67 3.76
C LYS A 120 1.17 18.24 4.24
N LEU A 121 1.59 17.93 5.46
CA LEU A 121 1.39 16.61 6.05
C LEU A 121 0.44 16.66 7.25
N ILE A 122 -0.42 15.66 7.32
CA ILE A 122 -1.46 15.54 8.33
C ILE A 122 -1.33 14.17 8.97
N GLY A 123 -0.86 14.18 10.22
CA GLY A 123 -0.86 13.00 11.07
C GLY A 123 -2.26 12.61 11.50
N SER A 124 -2.60 11.35 11.28
CA SER A 124 -3.83 10.72 11.73
C SER A 124 -3.58 9.91 12.99
N TRP A 125 -4.46 10.07 13.98
CA TRP A 125 -4.44 9.23 15.18
C TRP A 125 -4.47 7.76 14.78
N SER A 126 -3.57 7.00 15.39
CA SER A 126 -3.34 5.59 15.06
C SER A 126 -3.53 4.74 16.29
N PHE A 127 -3.92 3.49 16.09
CA PHE A 127 -4.05 2.48 17.13
C PHE A 127 -3.13 1.29 16.80
N PRO A 128 -2.60 0.58 17.81
CA PRO A 128 -1.75 -0.57 17.55
C PRO A 128 -2.55 -1.69 16.87
N CYS A 129 -1.95 -2.35 15.88
CA CYS A 129 -2.53 -3.58 15.34
C CYS A 129 -2.63 -4.64 16.45
N PRO A 130 -3.81 -5.27 16.68
CA PRO A 130 -4.01 -6.21 17.79
C PRO A 130 -2.97 -7.34 17.85
N TRP A 131 -2.43 -7.77 16.71
CA TRP A 131 -1.51 -8.92 16.61
C TRP A 131 -0.07 -8.48 16.27
N TYR A 132 0.14 -7.19 15.98
CA TYR A 132 1.43 -6.59 15.63
C TYR A 132 1.51 -5.18 16.21
N GLN A 133 1.73 -5.08 17.52
CA GLN A 133 1.67 -3.81 18.26
C GLN A 133 2.60 -2.69 17.73
N LYS A 134 3.64 -3.07 16.98
CA LYS A 134 4.60 -2.14 16.36
C LYS A 134 4.12 -1.52 15.03
N VAL A 135 2.95 -1.94 14.51
CA VAL A 135 2.38 -1.40 13.27
C VAL A 135 1.20 -0.49 13.63
N PRO A 136 1.37 0.85 13.57
CA PRO A 136 0.26 1.77 13.78
C PRO A 136 -0.72 1.67 12.60
N LEU A 137 -1.99 1.45 12.90
CA LEU A 137 -3.08 1.44 11.93
C LEU A 137 -3.95 2.68 12.12
N SER A 138 -4.44 3.26 11.03
CA SER A 138 -5.34 4.40 11.10
C SER A 138 -6.39 4.36 10.00
N LEU A 139 -7.63 4.66 10.35
CA LEU A 139 -8.68 4.85 9.34
C LEU A 139 -8.61 6.22 8.67
N ALA A 140 -7.93 7.21 9.25
CA ALA A 140 -7.90 8.58 8.73
C ALA A 140 -9.27 9.23 8.45
N LEU A 141 -10.28 8.89 9.27
CA LEU A 141 -11.67 9.35 9.13
C LEU A 141 -12.09 10.38 10.18
N SER A 142 -11.14 11.09 10.79
CA SER A 142 -11.50 12.14 11.75
C SER A 142 -12.15 13.34 11.02
N PRO A 143 -13.08 14.07 11.67
CA PRO A 143 -13.66 15.29 11.08
C PRO A 143 -12.60 16.31 10.65
N ARG A 144 -11.48 16.36 11.38
CA ARG A 144 -10.30 17.17 11.02
C ARG A 144 -9.75 16.77 9.64
N ILE A 145 -9.49 15.49 9.41
CA ILE A 145 -8.91 15.02 8.14
C ILE A 145 -9.90 15.21 7.00
N ILE A 146 -11.17 14.84 7.20
CA ILE A 146 -12.21 15.03 6.19
C ILE A 146 -12.32 16.52 5.81
N GLY A 147 -12.34 17.41 6.81
CA GLY A 147 -12.40 18.85 6.59
C GLY A 147 -11.17 19.41 5.86
N GLU A 148 -9.97 18.96 6.20
CA GLU A 148 -8.72 19.35 5.52
C GLU A 148 -8.70 18.90 4.05
N VAL A 149 -9.08 17.65 3.77
CA VAL A 149 -9.14 17.13 2.40
C VAL A 149 -10.24 17.83 1.60
N ALA A 150 -11.41 18.07 2.20
CA ALA A 150 -12.49 18.80 1.55
C ALA A 150 -12.11 20.25 1.22
N ARG A 151 -11.39 20.94 2.12
CA ARG A 151 -10.88 22.31 1.88
C ARG A 151 -9.82 22.34 0.79
N PHE A 152 -8.95 21.33 0.76
CA PHE A 152 -7.93 21.17 -0.28
C PHE A 152 -8.53 20.93 -1.67
N LYS A 153 -9.72 20.32 -1.74
CA LYS A 153 -10.44 20.02 -3.00
C LYS A 153 -9.56 19.24 -4.00
N PRO A 154 -9.08 18.03 -3.64
CA PRO A 154 -8.20 17.28 -4.51
C PRO A 154 -8.86 16.95 -5.85
N ASP A 155 -8.10 17.02 -6.92
CA ASP A 155 -8.49 16.50 -8.23
C ASP A 155 -8.35 14.96 -8.27
N ILE A 156 -7.49 14.40 -7.40
CA ILE A 156 -7.30 12.94 -7.27
C ILE A 156 -6.91 12.54 -5.84
N ILE A 157 -7.39 11.38 -5.40
CA ILE A 157 -6.95 10.72 -4.16
C ILE A 157 -6.13 9.48 -4.52
N HIS A 158 -4.94 9.35 -3.96
CA HIS A 158 -4.09 8.16 -4.11
C HIS A 158 -3.87 7.51 -2.75
N ALA A 159 -4.31 6.26 -2.59
CA ALA A 159 -4.09 5.47 -1.38
C ALA A 159 -3.08 4.33 -1.58
N SER A 160 -2.20 4.13 -0.60
CA SER A 160 -1.30 2.99 -0.56
C SER A 160 -1.99 1.74 0.04
N SER A 161 -2.04 0.66 -0.73
CA SER A 161 -2.63 -0.63 -0.36
C SER A 161 -1.54 -1.71 -0.16
N PRO A 162 -1.77 -2.72 0.69
CA PRO A 162 -2.87 -2.85 1.64
C PRO A 162 -2.62 -2.01 2.90
N GLY A 163 -3.68 -1.43 3.46
CA GLY A 163 -3.66 -0.68 4.72
C GLY A 163 -5.08 -0.39 5.19
N ILE A 164 -5.25 -0.10 6.47
CA ILE A 164 -6.54 0.29 7.06
C ILE A 164 -6.94 1.70 6.58
N MET A 165 -5.95 2.57 6.36
CA MET A 165 -6.18 3.93 5.85
C MET A 165 -6.86 3.97 4.47
N VAL A 166 -6.75 2.88 3.70
CA VAL A 166 -7.40 2.75 2.37
C VAL A 166 -8.94 2.80 2.49
N PHE A 167 -9.52 2.31 3.59
CA PHE A 167 -10.96 2.41 3.81
C PHE A 167 -11.40 3.87 3.99
N GLY A 168 -10.62 4.67 4.71
CA GLY A 168 -10.88 6.09 4.89
C GLY A 168 -10.73 6.87 3.59
N ALA A 169 -9.66 6.60 2.85
CA ALA A 169 -9.45 7.19 1.53
C ALA A 169 -10.61 6.89 0.58
N LEU A 170 -11.12 5.66 0.59
CA LEU A 170 -12.28 5.27 -0.20
C LEU A 170 -13.53 6.04 0.20
N ILE A 171 -13.84 6.13 1.49
CA ILE A 171 -15.01 6.88 1.97
C ILE A 171 -14.91 8.35 1.58
N ILE A 172 -13.76 9.00 1.81
CA ILE A 172 -13.54 10.41 1.48
C ILE A 172 -13.63 10.64 -0.03
N ALA A 173 -13.04 9.76 -0.85
CA ALA A 173 -13.14 9.85 -2.31
C ALA A 173 -14.60 9.81 -2.79
N LYS A 174 -15.41 8.90 -2.22
CA LYS A 174 -16.84 8.81 -2.57
C LYS A 174 -17.66 9.99 -2.04
N LEU A 175 -17.35 10.51 -0.84
CA LEU A 175 -18.01 11.68 -0.27
C LEU A 175 -17.75 12.96 -1.09
N LEU A 176 -16.53 13.11 -1.62
CA LEU A 176 -16.12 14.28 -2.39
C LEU A 176 -16.28 14.11 -3.90
N CYS A 177 -16.74 12.94 -4.36
CA CYS A 177 -16.83 12.59 -5.78
C CYS A 177 -15.50 12.73 -6.54
N VAL A 178 -14.38 12.34 -5.91
CA VAL A 178 -13.03 12.44 -6.46
C VAL A 178 -12.52 11.06 -6.91
N PRO A 179 -11.84 10.94 -8.07
CA PRO A 179 -11.25 9.68 -8.51
C PRO A 179 -10.25 9.11 -7.50
N LEU A 180 -10.28 7.80 -7.31
CA LEU A 180 -9.44 7.05 -6.38
C LEU A 180 -8.46 6.11 -7.09
N VAL A 181 -7.18 6.36 -6.88
CA VAL A 181 -6.09 5.48 -7.30
C VAL A 181 -5.59 4.69 -6.10
N MET A 182 -5.43 3.38 -6.25
CA MET A 182 -4.85 2.53 -5.21
C MET A 182 -3.56 1.89 -5.70
N SER A 183 -2.45 2.07 -4.99
CA SER A 183 -1.18 1.42 -5.31
C SER A 183 -0.87 0.25 -4.38
N TYR A 184 -0.69 -0.93 -4.96
CA TYR A 184 -0.51 -2.18 -4.21
C TYR A 184 0.97 -2.46 -3.93
N HIS A 185 1.43 -2.35 -2.68
CA HIS A 185 2.85 -2.42 -2.33
C HIS A 185 3.25 -3.67 -1.54
N THR A 186 2.36 -4.21 -0.71
CA THR A 186 2.66 -5.38 0.12
C THR A 186 1.78 -6.54 -0.29
N HIS A 187 2.38 -7.54 -0.95
CA HIS A 187 1.65 -8.73 -1.38
C HIS A 187 1.48 -9.75 -0.25
N VAL A 188 0.77 -9.34 0.81
CA VAL A 188 0.59 -10.11 2.05
C VAL A 188 0.08 -11.55 1.84
N PRO A 189 -0.82 -11.85 0.87
CA PRO A 189 -1.33 -13.21 0.68
C PRO A 189 -0.27 -14.29 0.36
N ILE A 190 0.87 -13.93 -0.25
CA ILE A 190 1.99 -14.88 -0.48
C ILE A 190 2.83 -15.09 0.77
N TYR A 191 2.92 -14.11 1.66
CA TYR A 191 3.76 -14.20 2.86
C TYR A 191 3.09 -14.99 3.99
N ILE A 192 1.77 -14.83 4.18
CA ILE A 192 1.05 -15.42 5.33
C ILE A 192 1.17 -16.95 5.46
N PRO A 193 1.09 -17.75 4.38
CA PRO A 193 1.26 -19.20 4.49
C PRO A 193 2.59 -19.63 5.11
N ARG A 194 3.63 -18.78 5.02
CA ARG A 194 4.95 -19.03 5.59
C ARG A 194 5.07 -18.67 7.07
N TYR A 195 4.09 -17.95 7.63
CA TYR A 195 4.17 -17.37 8.98
C TYR A 195 3.15 -17.92 10.00
N THR A 196 2.22 -18.82 9.62
CA THR A 196 1.30 -19.68 10.45
C THR A 196 -0.22 -19.48 10.25
N PHE A 197 -0.70 -18.40 9.64
CA PHE A 197 -2.16 -18.09 9.59
C PHE A 197 -2.82 -18.30 8.22
N SER A 198 -2.66 -19.48 7.61
CA SER A 198 -3.19 -19.78 6.27
C SER A 198 -4.71 -19.54 6.12
N TRP A 199 -5.48 -19.61 7.20
CA TRP A 199 -6.93 -19.33 7.18
C TRP A 199 -7.28 -17.86 6.89
N LEU A 200 -6.37 -16.91 7.17
CA LEU A 200 -6.58 -15.48 6.91
C LEU A 200 -6.45 -15.08 5.44
N VAL A 201 -5.83 -15.94 4.61
CA VAL A 201 -5.58 -15.63 3.20
C VAL A 201 -6.88 -15.33 2.45
N LYS A 202 -7.94 -16.13 2.68
CA LYS A 202 -9.25 -15.95 2.03
C LYS A 202 -9.92 -14.62 2.42
N PRO A 203 -10.11 -14.29 3.72
CA PRO A 203 -10.61 -12.98 4.14
C PRO A 203 -9.82 -11.80 3.56
N MET A 204 -8.49 -11.90 3.51
CA MET A 204 -7.67 -10.82 2.97
C MET A 204 -7.92 -10.58 1.48
N TRP A 205 -8.04 -11.64 0.68
CA TRP A 205 -8.42 -11.49 -0.73
C TRP A 205 -9.80 -10.86 -0.89
N LEU A 206 -10.75 -11.14 -0.01
CA LEU A 206 -12.07 -10.51 -0.04
C LEU A 206 -11.97 -9.00 0.22
N ILE A 207 -11.17 -8.58 1.19
CA ILE A 207 -10.92 -7.17 1.49
C ILE A 207 -10.22 -6.47 0.32
N ILE A 208 -9.16 -7.08 -0.22
CA ILE A 208 -8.42 -6.55 -1.38
C ILE A 208 -9.37 -6.39 -2.57
N LYS A 209 -10.20 -7.40 -2.86
CA LYS A 209 -11.24 -7.36 -3.91
C LYS A 209 -12.20 -6.20 -3.69
N PHE A 210 -12.74 -6.08 -2.48
CA PHE A 210 -13.70 -5.02 -2.14
C PHE A 210 -13.11 -3.63 -2.41
N LEU A 211 -11.91 -3.36 -1.88
CA LEU A 211 -11.26 -2.05 -2.01
C LEU A 211 -10.86 -1.74 -3.46
N HIS A 212 -10.17 -2.65 -4.15
CA HIS A 212 -9.66 -2.41 -5.50
C HIS A 212 -10.75 -2.43 -6.59
N ARG A 213 -11.91 -3.05 -6.34
CA ARG A 213 -13.08 -2.90 -7.22
C ARG A 213 -13.69 -1.51 -7.15
N ALA A 214 -13.67 -0.91 -5.97
CA ALA A 214 -14.23 0.42 -5.71
C ALA A 214 -13.30 1.56 -6.18
N ALA A 215 -12.03 1.26 -6.42
CA ALA A 215 -11.05 2.17 -7.02
C ALA A 215 -11.25 2.34 -8.53
N ASP A 216 -10.87 3.50 -9.03
CA ASP A 216 -10.89 3.84 -10.46
C ASP A 216 -9.66 3.28 -11.17
N LEU A 217 -8.51 3.25 -10.47
CA LEU A 217 -7.27 2.69 -10.97
C LEU A 217 -6.51 1.90 -9.89
N THR A 218 -5.94 0.76 -10.26
CA THR A 218 -5.05 -0.04 -9.43
C THR A 218 -3.64 -0.08 -10.01
N LEU A 219 -2.67 0.44 -9.25
CA LEU A 219 -1.26 0.44 -9.60
C LEU A 219 -0.54 -0.75 -8.97
N VAL A 220 0.20 -1.52 -9.77
CA VAL A 220 1.00 -2.67 -9.31
C VAL A 220 2.48 -2.49 -9.59
N PRO A 221 3.41 -3.00 -8.77
CA PRO A 221 4.83 -2.69 -8.89
C PRO A 221 5.59 -3.68 -9.78
N SER A 222 4.93 -4.72 -10.29
CA SER A 222 5.48 -5.69 -11.23
C SER A 222 4.37 -6.37 -12.04
N VAL A 223 4.74 -6.88 -13.22
CA VAL A 223 3.85 -7.67 -14.08
C VAL A 223 3.37 -8.94 -13.36
N ALA A 224 4.23 -9.58 -12.58
CA ALA A 224 3.88 -10.77 -11.80
C ALA A 224 2.72 -10.49 -10.83
N ILE A 225 2.80 -9.40 -10.05
CA ILE A 225 1.71 -9.01 -9.14
C ILE A 225 0.45 -8.64 -9.93
N GLY A 226 0.59 -8.00 -11.08
CA GLY A 226 -0.54 -7.73 -11.98
C GLY A 226 -1.27 -9.02 -12.39
N LYS A 227 -0.52 -10.05 -12.81
CA LYS A 227 -1.06 -11.37 -13.15
C LYS A 227 -1.73 -12.04 -11.96
N ASP A 228 -1.14 -11.97 -10.77
CA ASP A 228 -1.73 -12.54 -9.54
C ASP A 228 -3.08 -11.87 -9.21
N LEU A 229 -3.16 -10.54 -9.30
CA LEU A 229 -4.40 -9.80 -9.06
C LEU A 229 -5.48 -10.13 -10.11
N GLN A 230 -5.09 -10.31 -11.37
CA GLN A 230 -6.01 -10.74 -12.43
C GLN A 230 -6.52 -12.17 -12.20
N ALA A 231 -5.62 -13.11 -11.90
CA ALA A 231 -5.97 -14.51 -11.62
C ALA A 231 -6.90 -14.62 -10.40
N ALA A 232 -6.64 -13.83 -9.36
CA ALA A 232 -7.50 -13.75 -8.19
C ALA A 232 -8.83 -13.00 -8.47
N ARG A 233 -9.01 -12.40 -9.65
CA ARG A 233 -10.17 -11.57 -10.03
C ARG A 233 -10.39 -10.41 -9.06
N VAL A 234 -9.30 -9.72 -8.71
CA VAL A 234 -9.35 -8.57 -7.79
C VAL A 234 -10.16 -7.43 -8.37
N THR A 235 -9.83 -6.99 -9.57
CA THR A 235 -10.54 -5.92 -10.29
C THR A 235 -10.47 -6.22 -11.79
N ALA A 236 -11.17 -5.43 -12.60
CA ALA A 236 -11.11 -5.59 -14.05
C ALA A 236 -9.69 -5.35 -14.57
N ALA A 237 -9.23 -6.16 -15.54
CA ALA A 237 -7.85 -6.11 -16.03
C ALA A 237 -7.48 -4.72 -16.59
N ASN A 238 -8.43 -4.04 -17.23
CA ASN A 238 -8.26 -2.69 -17.74
C ASN A 238 -8.07 -1.61 -16.65
N LYS A 239 -8.37 -1.91 -15.38
CA LYS A 239 -8.08 -1.02 -14.24
C LYS A 239 -6.70 -1.26 -13.62
N ILE A 240 -5.97 -2.28 -14.06
CA ILE A 240 -4.64 -2.59 -13.52
C ILE A 240 -3.58 -1.93 -14.41
N ARG A 241 -2.69 -1.13 -13.82
CA ARG A 241 -1.56 -0.50 -14.51
C ARG A 241 -0.27 -0.72 -13.75
N LEU A 242 0.83 -0.85 -14.49
CA LEU A 242 2.15 -1.04 -13.93
C LEU A 242 2.69 0.30 -13.44
N TRP A 243 3.04 0.38 -12.16
CA TRP A 243 3.77 1.49 -11.57
C TRP A 243 5.18 1.04 -11.24
N ASN A 244 6.07 1.21 -12.22
CA ASN A 244 7.45 0.77 -12.14
C ASN A 244 8.16 1.34 -10.91
N LYS A 245 9.13 0.58 -10.42
CA LYS A 245 10.06 1.07 -9.38
C LYS A 245 11.09 1.97 -10.07
N GLY A 246 11.38 3.11 -9.46
CA GLY A 246 12.48 3.99 -9.86
C GLY A 246 13.63 3.91 -8.86
N VAL A 247 14.82 4.27 -9.31
CA VAL A 247 15.99 4.57 -8.48
C VAL A 247 16.36 6.02 -8.70
N ASP A 248 16.84 6.70 -7.66
CA ASP A 248 17.35 8.06 -7.78
C ASP A 248 18.69 8.04 -8.52
N SER A 249 18.67 8.41 -9.80
CA SER A 249 19.85 8.40 -10.68
C SER A 249 20.89 9.46 -10.32
N GLU A 250 20.54 10.47 -9.54
CA GLU A 250 21.51 11.47 -9.08
C GLU A 250 22.39 10.92 -7.96
N SER A 251 21.80 10.12 -7.05
CA SER A 251 22.51 9.46 -5.95
C SER A 251 23.16 8.13 -6.37
N PHE A 252 22.51 7.38 -7.26
CA PHE A 252 22.99 6.09 -7.76
C PHE A 252 23.43 6.22 -9.22
N HIS A 253 24.64 6.74 -9.41
CA HIS A 253 25.21 7.00 -10.73
C HIS A 253 26.59 6.33 -10.89
N PRO A 254 26.91 5.76 -12.08
CA PRO A 254 28.23 5.20 -12.35
C PRO A 254 29.42 6.16 -12.14
N ARG A 255 29.16 7.48 -12.16
CA ARG A 255 30.17 8.53 -11.89
C ARG A 255 30.78 8.45 -10.49
N PHE A 256 30.10 7.81 -9.54
CA PHE A 256 30.61 7.61 -8.17
C PHE A 256 31.45 6.34 -8.04
N ARG A 257 31.84 5.70 -9.15
CA ARG A 257 32.81 4.61 -9.14
C ARG A 257 34.09 5.09 -8.46
N ASN A 258 34.59 4.29 -7.52
CA ASN A 258 35.81 4.55 -6.77
C ASN A 258 36.70 3.30 -6.79
N ASP A 259 37.90 3.43 -7.36
CA ASP A 259 38.82 2.30 -7.53
C ASP A 259 39.47 1.85 -6.22
N GLU A 260 39.65 2.75 -5.25
CA GLU A 260 40.11 2.41 -3.90
C GLU A 260 39.08 1.53 -3.17
N MET A 261 37.79 1.90 -3.25
CA MET A 261 36.70 1.09 -2.72
C MET A 261 36.63 -0.27 -3.41
N ARG A 262 36.83 -0.30 -4.74
CA ARG A 262 36.87 -1.54 -5.51
C ARG A 262 37.97 -2.45 -5.00
N ALA A 263 39.21 -1.97 -4.94
CA ALA A 263 40.35 -2.73 -4.44
C ALA A 263 40.14 -3.21 -2.99
N ARG A 264 39.56 -2.37 -2.13
CA ARG A 264 39.23 -2.73 -0.75
C ARG A 264 38.23 -3.88 -0.66
N LEU A 265 37.14 -3.82 -1.43
CA LEU A 265 36.09 -4.84 -1.40
C LEU A 265 36.53 -6.17 -2.04
N THR A 266 37.52 -6.14 -2.94
CA THR A 266 38.09 -7.33 -3.59
C THR A 266 39.39 -7.81 -2.93
N ASN A 267 39.74 -7.32 -1.73
CA ASN A 267 40.98 -7.67 -1.03
C ASN A 267 42.25 -7.53 -1.89
N GLY A 268 42.36 -6.42 -2.62
CA GLY A 268 43.49 -6.09 -3.49
C GLY A 268 43.41 -6.65 -4.92
N GLU A 269 42.33 -7.37 -5.27
CA GLU A 269 42.21 -8.02 -6.58
C GLU A 269 41.06 -7.43 -7.42
N PRO A 270 41.16 -6.15 -7.88
CA PRO A 270 40.04 -5.41 -8.47
C PRO A 270 39.45 -6.04 -9.73
N GLU A 271 40.24 -6.83 -10.46
CA GLU A 271 39.84 -7.54 -11.67
C GLU A 271 38.95 -8.76 -11.40
N LYS A 272 38.93 -9.29 -10.18
CA LYS A 272 38.11 -10.45 -9.86
C LYS A 272 36.62 -10.08 -9.79
N PRO A 273 35.71 -11.00 -10.14
CA PRO A 273 34.29 -10.82 -9.93
C PRO A 273 33.97 -10.56 -8.45
N LEU A 274 33.21 -9.49 -8.18
CA LEU A 274 32.75 -9.14 -6.84
C LEU A 274 31.23 -9.38 -6.78
N ILE A 275 30.80 -10.26 -5.89
CA ILE A 275 29.38 -10.48 -5.58
C ILE A 275 29.03 -9.66 -4.35
N LEU A 276 28.07 -8.75 -4.47
CA LEU A 276 27.62 -7.87 -3.39
C LEU A 276 26.15 -8.11 -3.06
N TYR A 277 25.85 -8.24 -1.78
CA TYR A 277 24.49 -8.21 -1.25
C TYR A 277 24.28 -6.94 -0.42
N VAL A 278 23.28 -6.14 -0.79
CA VAL A 278 22.84 -4.98 -0.01
C VAL A 278 21.36 -5.12 0.30
N GLY A 279 21.04 -5.37 1.57
CA GLY A 279 19.66 -5.50 2.02
C GLY A 279 19.58 -5.90 3.49
N ARG A 280 18.38 -5.81 4.06
CA ARG A 280 18.12 -6.32 5.41
C ARG A 280 18.35 -7.83 5.45
N LEU A 281 18.86 -8.33 6.57
CA LEU A 281 18.96 -9.77 6.81
C LEU A 281 17.58 -10.28 7.24
N GLY A 282 16.90 -10.96 6.32
CA GLY A 282 15.57 -11.50 6.56
C GLY A 282 15.42 -12.86 5.87
N VAL A 283 14.62 -13.75 6.46
CA VAL A 283 14.37 -15.10 5.92
C VAL A 283 13.80 -15.02 4.50
N GLU A 284 13.03 -13.97 4.21
CA GLU A 284 12.46 -13.71 2.89
C GLU A 284 13.51 -13.40 1.81
N LYS A 285 14.77 -13.14 2.19
CA LYS A 285 15.86 -12.78 1.28
C LYS A 285 16.67 -13.97 0.82
N SER A 286 16.40 -15.17 1.34
CA SER A 286 16.99 -16.44 0.90
C SER A 286 18.51 -16.39 0.76
N LEU A 287 19.19 -15.79 1.75
CA LEU A 287 20.65 -15.56 1.70
C LEU A 287 21.46 -16.85 1.72
N ASP A 288 20.84 -17.99 2.03
CA ASP A 288 21.51 -19.29 1.98
C ASP A 288 21.91 -19.68 0.55
N PHE A 289 21.29 -19.10 -0.48
CA PHE A 289 21.74 -19.25 -1.87
C PHE A 289 23.07 -18.54 -2.15
N LEU A 290 23.41 -17.49 -1.39
CA LEU A 290 24.67 -16.73 -1.56
C LEU A 290 25.85 -17.35 -0.79
N LYS A 291 25.61 -18.34 0.07
CA LYS A 291 26.63 -18.97 0.92
C LYS A 291 27.34 -20.16 0.24
N ARG A 292 26.92 -20.56 -0.97
CA ARG A 292 27.47 -21.69 -1.72
C ARG A 292 28.24 -21.19 -2.92
#